data_AF-A0A7Y2PD93-F1
#
_entry.id   AF-A0A7Y2PD93-F1
#
_cell.length_a   1.000
_cell.length_b   1.000
_cell.length_c   1.000
_cell.angle_alpha   90.00
_cell.angle_beta   90.00
_cell.angle_gamma   90.00
#
_symmetry.space_group_name_H-M   'P 1'
#
loop_
_entity.id
_entity.type
_entity.pdbx_description
1 polymer ?
#
loop_
_entity_poly.entity_id
_entity_poly.type
_entity_poly.pdbx_seq_one_letter_code
_entity_poly.pdbx_strand_id
1 'polypeptide(L)'
;MTFRRKPVDKPRRDVAAEITSLIIQKLESGVLPWSRPWGLTGAGGRPLRHCGTPYTGINNLYLWAIGDARGYSARTWMTYRQAEELGGQVRRGEHGSHSVYFSSFSKTETDRVTGEEANKNIRFLRSYTVFNVEQIDGAL
;
A
#
# COMPACT_ATOMS: atom_id res chain seq x y z
N MET A 1 -25.91 30.29 26.62
CA MET A 1 -24.65 30.00 25.88
C MET A 1 -24.65 28.53 25.50
N THR A 2 -24.91 28.21 24.23
CA THR A 2 -24.97 26.84 23.72
C THR A 2 -23.62 26.48 23.10
N PHE A 3 -22.86 25.61 23.75
CA PHE A 3 -21.61 25.07 23.22
C PHE A 3 -21.92 24.11 22.06
N ARG A 4 -21.62 24.54 20.83
CA ARG A 4 -21.70 23.72 19.63
C ARG A 4 -20.54 22.71 19.67
N ARG A 5 -20.82 21.44 19.97
CA ARG A 5 -19.83 20.36 19.86
C ARG A 5 -19.37 20.28 18.41
N LYS A 6 -18.05 20.39 18.16
CA LYS A 6 -17.46 20.06 16.86
C LYS A 6 -17.74 18.57 16.58
N PRO A 7 -18.11 18.20 15.34
CA PRO A 7 -18.26 16.79 14.98
C PRO A 7 -16.92 16.08 15.21
N VAL A 8 -16.97 14.90 15.82
CA VAL A 8 -15.82 14.00 15.97
C VAL A 8 -15.35 13.63 14.56
N ASP A 9 -14.08 13.93 14.25
CA ASP A 9 -13.45 13.50 13.01
C ASP A 9 -13.66 11.99 12.81
N LYS A 10 -14.15 11.57 11.64
CA LYS A 10 -14.21 10.15 11.31
C LYS A 10 -12.82 9.55 11.49
N PRO A 11 -12.66 8.41 12.18
CA PRO A 11 -11.36 7.77 12.30
C PRO A 11 -10.81 7.54 10.89
N ARG A 12 -9.61 8.05 10.62
CA ARG A 12 -8.91 7.78 9.35
C ARG A 12 -8.79 6.26 9.24
N ARG A 13 -9.33 5.72 8.16
CA ARG A 13 -9.27 4.29 7.82
C ARG A 13 -7.85 3.76 8.05
N ASP A 14 -7.72 2.77 8.93
CA ASP A 14 -6.43 2.25 9.37
C ASP A 14 -5.95 1.16 8.42
N VAL A 15 -5.14 1.58 7.44
CA VAL A 15 -4.57 0.67 6.44
C VAL A 15 -3.64 -0.38 7.07
N ALA A 16 -2.97 -0.05 8.17
CA ALA A 16 -2.12 -1.02 8.86
C ALA A 16 -2.97 -2.12 9.52
N ALA A 17 -4.11 -1.75 10.12
CA ALA A 17 -5.07 -2.70 10.64
C ALA A 17 -5.63 -3.60 9.52
N GLU A 18 -6.01 -3.05 8.37
CA GLU A 18 -6.52 -3.84 7.23
C GLU A 18 -5.50 -4.84 6.69
N ILE A 19 -4.24 -4.43 6.55
CA ILE A 19 -3.15 -5.34 6.14
C ILE A 19 -2.97 -6.44 7.19
N THR A 20 -2.97 -6.08 8.47
CA THR A 20 -2.85 -7.04 9.58
C THR A 20 -4.00 -8.06 9.56
N SER A 21 -5.24 -7.60 9.42
CA SER A 21 -6.41 -8.47 9.34
C SER A 21 -6.34 -9.43 8.15
N LEU A 22 -5.89 -8.97 6.98
CA LEU A 22 -5.69 -9.83 5.82
C LEU A 22 -4.64 -10.90 6.08
N ILE A 23 -3.53 -10.55 6.75
CA ILE A 23 -2.46 -11.49 7.11
C ILE A 23 -2.98 -12.54 8.09
N ILE A 24 -3.73 -12.12 9.12
CA ILE A 24 -4.36 -13.03 10.09
C ILE A 24 -5.30 -13.99 9.36
N GLN A 25 -6.18 -13.49 8.50
CA GLN A 25 -7.11 -14.34 7.73
C GLN A 25 -6.37 -15.38 6.86
N LYS A 26 -5.27 -14.98 6.22
CA LYS A 26 -4.45 -15.92 5.42
C LYS A 26 -3.78 -16.97 6.30
N LEU A 27 -3.26 -16.59 7.47
CA LEU A 27 -2.70 -17.52 8.46
C LEU A 27 -3.75 -18.50 8.98
N GLU A 28 -4.96 -18.03 9.29
CA GLU A 28 -6.08 -18.85 9.73
C GLU A 28 -6.52 -19.86 8.65
N SER A 29 -6.39 -19.50 7.37
CA SER A 29 -6.62 -20.43 6.25
C SER A 29 -5.52 -21.46 6.03
N GLY A 30 -4.51 -21.52 6.91
CA GLY A 30 -3.38 -22.46 6.82
C GLY A 30 -2.35 -22.08 5.76
N VAL A 31 -2.46 -20.90 5.17
CA VAL A 31 -1.53 -20.40 4.16
C VAL A 31 -0.48 -19.52 4.85
N LEU A 32 0.77 -19.93 4.81
CA LEU A 32 1.89 -19.08 5.25
C LEU A 32 2.00 -17.88 4.30
N PRO A 33 1.69 -16.65 4.72
CA PRO A 33 1.64 -15.52 3.79
C PRO A 33 3.02 -15.15 3.24
N TRP A 34 4.10 -15.51 3.94
CA TRP A 34 5.49 -15.35 3.50
C TRP A 34 6.07 -16.56 2.75
N SER A 35 5.35 -17.68 2.64
CA SER A 35 5.81 -18.88 1.96
C SER A 35 4.74 -19.37 0.98
N ARG A 36 4.98 -19.20 -0.32
CA ARG A 36 4.14 -19.82 -1.36
C ARG A 36 4.65 -21.26 -1.59
N PRO A 37 3.83 -22.31 -1.39
CA PRO A 37 4.26 -23.69 -1.63
C PRO A 37 4.07 -24.19 -3.08
N TRP A 38 3.43 -23.41 -3.98
CA TRP A 38 2.99 -23.94 -5.27
C TRP A 38 3.65 -23.23 -6.45
N GLY A 39 4.02 -24.02 -7.45
CA GLY A 39 4.74 -23.62 -8.67
C GLY A 39 4.09 -22.47 -9.42
N LEU A 40 4.95 -21.74 -10.13
CA LEU A 40 4.64 -20.56 -10.93
C LEU A 40 3.44 -20.83 -11.87
N THR A 41 2.25 -20.35 -11.51
CA THR A 41 1.15 -20.18 -12.46
C THR A 41 0.85 -18.68 -12.53
N GLY A 42 0.90 -18.13 -13.76
CA GLY A 42 1.11 -16.70 -14.03
C GLY A 42 2.59 -16.33 -14.13
N ALA A 43 2.94 -15.05 -14.25
CA ALA A 43 4.30 -14.64 -14.61
C ALA A 43 5.43 -14.95 -13.57
N GLY A 44 5.16 -15.63 -12.42
CA GLY A 44 6.05 -16.02 -11.28
C GLY A 44 7.13 -15.04 -10.71
N GLY A 45 7.21 -14.78 -9.38
CA GLY A 45 8.06 -13.71 -8.79
C GLY A 45 7.33 -12.54 -8.07
N ARG A 46 8.09 -11.56 -7.54
CA ARG A 46 7.58 -10.48 -6.66
C ARG A 46 6.71 -9.46 -7.42
N PRO A 47 5.72 -8.79 -6.78
CA PRO A 47 5.02 -7.65 -7.36
C PRO A 47 6.03 -6.58 -7.74
N LEU A 48 5.81 -5.93 -8.87
CA LEU A 48 6.67 -4.90 -9.42
C LEU A 48 5.97 -3.55 -9.35
N ARG A 49 6.75 -2.49 -9.16
CA ARG A 49 6.30 -1.11 -9.40
C ARG A 49 6.22 -0.85 -10.91
N HIS A 50 5.57 0.24 -11.32
CA HIS A 50 5.53 0.67 -12.73
C HIS A 50 6.92 0.69 -13.41
N CYS A 51 7.99 1.01 -12.68
CA CYS A 51 9.36 1.05 -13.18
C CYS A 51 10.09 -0.31 -13.18
N GLY A 52 9.40 -1.43 -12.93
CA GLY A 52 9.99 -2.76 -12.88
C GLY A 52 10.73 -3.10 -11.57
N THR A 53 10.86 -2.14 -10.64
CA THR A 53 11.49 -2.40 -9.33
C THR A 53 10.59 -3.28 -8.46
N PRO A 54 11.09 -4.42 -7.94
CA PRO A 54 10.30 -5.27 -7.04
C PRO A 54 9.88 -4.56 -5.76
N TYR A 55 8.65 -4.83 -5.29
CA TYR A 55 8.22 -4.45 -3.96
C TYR A 55 8.97 -5.27 -2.90
N THR A 56 9.23 -4.64 -1.75
CA THR A 56 9.93 -5.22 -0.61
C THR A 56 9.05 -5.21 0.64
N GLY A 57 9.40 -6.04 1.62
CA GLY A 57 8.70 -6.10 2.91
C GLY A 57 7.23 -6.49 2.77
N ILE A 58 6.38 -5.86 3.58
CA ILE A 58 4.96 -6.20 3.69
C ILE A 58 4.17 -6.02 2.39
N ASN A 59 4.58 -5.07 1.54
CA ASN A 59 3.93 -4.87 0.25
C ASN A 59 4.07 -6.07 -0.69
N ASN A 60 5.18 -6.81 -0.60
CA ASN A 60 5.37 -8.01 -1.40
C ASN A 60 4.28 -9.03 -1.08
N LEU A 61 4.05 -9.29 0.21
CA LEU A 61 3.06 -10.26 0.67
C LEU A 61 1.64 -9.76 0.41
N TYR A 62 1.38 -8.49 0.73
CA TYR A 62 0.06 -7.88 0.58
C TYR A 62 -0.38 -7.83 -0.88
N LEU A 63 0.44 -7.27 -1.78
CA LEU A 63 0.07 -7.15 -3.20
C LEU A 63 -0.02 -8.53 -3.88
N TRP A 64 0.76 -9.51 -3.44
CA TRP A 64 0.56 -10.90 -3.84
C TRP A 64 -0.80 -11.45 -3.39
N ALA A 65 -1.15 -11.29 -2.12
CA ALA A 65 -2.41 -11.79 -1.59
C ALA A 65 -3.61 -11.15 -2.31
N ILE A 66 -3.52 -9.86 -2.63
CA ILE A 66 -4.56 -9.17 -3.41
C ILE A 66 -4.59 -9.64 -4.85
N GLY A 67 -3.44 -9.79 -5.52
CA GLY A 67 -3.38 -10.31 -6.89
C GLY A 67 -3.99 -11.71 -7.00
N ASP A 68 -3.67 -12.59 -6.05
CA ASP A 68 -4.22 -13.93 -5.94
C ASP A 68 -5.73 -13.93 -5.67
N ALA A 69 -6.18 -13.16 -4.69
CA ALA A 69 -7.61 -13.07 -4.33
C ALA A 69 -8.47 -12.47 -5.45
N ARG A 70 -7.90 -11.60 -6.29
CA ARG A 70 -8.59 -10.97 -7.41
C ARG A 70 -8.33 -11.64 -8.76
N GLY A 71 -7.50 -12.69 -8.80
CA GLY A 71 -7.19 -13.44 -10.01
C GLY A 71 -6.32 -12.71 -11.03
N TYR A 72 -5.53 -11.70 -10.62
CA TYR A 72 -4.63 -10.99 -11.53
C TYR A 72 -3.41 -11.86 -11.88
N SER A 73 -3.09 -11.94 -13.17
CA SER A 73 -1.92 -12.66 -13.69
C SER A 73 -0.66 -11.78 -13.73
N ALA A 74 -0.84 -10.47 -13.92
CA ALA A 74 0.21 -9.48 -14.00
C ALA A 74 0.67 -9.03 -12.61
N ARG A 75 1.96 -8.64 -12.54
CA ARG A 75 2.63 -8.28 -11.29
C ARG A 75 2.84 -6.80 -11.11
N THR A 76 2.59 -6.03 -12.15
CA THR A 76 2.90 -4.60 -12.15
C THR A 76 1.77 -3.85 -11.50
N TRP A 77 2.11 -3.07 -10.48
CA TRP A 77 1.21 -2.19 -9.75
C TRP A 77 1.69 -0.75 -9.88
N MET A 78 0.75 0.15 -10.07
CA MET A 78 1.03 1.57 -10.25
C MET A 78 -0.09 2.46 -9.69
N THR A 79 0.22 3.69 -9.35
CA THR A 79 -0.82 4.64 -8.92
C THR A 79 -1.65 5.11 -10.11
N TYR A 80 -2.84 5.67 -9.85
CA TYR A 80 -3.68 6.26 -10.92
C TYR A 80 -2.90 7.27 -11.76
N ARG A 81 -2.17 8.17 -11.10
CA ARG A 81 -1.36 9.19 -11.76
C ARG A 81 -0.25 8.58 -12.63
N GLN A 82 0.38 7.49 -12.20
CA GLN A 82 1.37 6.79 -13.00
C GLN A 82 0.74 6.13 -14.24
N ALA A 83 -0.48 5.59 -14.11
CA ALA A 83 -1.22 5.07 -15.25
C ALA A 83 -1.50 6.18 -16.27
N GLU A 84 -1.99 7.33 -15.81
CA GLU A 84 -2.28 8.50 -16.65
C GLU A 84 -1.02 9.06 -17.34
N GLU A 85 0.10 9.14 -16.61
CA GLU A 85 1.40 9.56 -17.17
C GLU A 85 1.91 8.60 -18.26
N LEU A 86 1.51 7.33 -18.22
CA LEU A 86 1.80 6.31 -19.24
C LEU A 86 0.72 6.24 -20.34
N GLY A 87 -0.21 7.19 -20.39
CA GLY A 87 -1.31 7.20 -21.36
C GLY A 87 -2.41 6.18 -21.10
N GLY A 88 -2.36 5.50 -19.95
CA GLY A 88 -3.34 4.52 -19.52
C GLY A 88 -4.47 5.12 -18.69
N GLN A 89 -5.64 4.50 -18.74
CA GLN A 89 -6.82 4.88 -17.98
C GLN A 89 -7.29 3.69 -17.14
N VAL A 90 -7.39 3.89 -15.82
CA VAL A 90 -8.05 2.89 -14.95
C VAL A 90 -9.51 2.75 -15.38
N ARG A 91 -9.95 1.52 -15.63
CA ARG A 91 -11.33 1.24 -16.06
C ARG A 91 -12.34 1.70 -15.04
N ARG A 92 -13.48 2.20 -15.53
CA ARG A 92 -14.56 2.67 -14.68
C ARG A 92 -15.12 1.52 -13.83
N GLY A 93 -15.20 1.74 -12.52
CA GLY A 93 -15.69 0.74 -11.56
C GLY A 93 -14.60 -0.13 -10.95
N GLU A 94 -13.35 -0.04 -11.42
CA GLU A 94 -12.22 -0.72 -10.78
C GLU A 94 -11.88 -0.08 -9.43
N HIS A 95 -11.69 -0.92 -8.43
CA HIS A 95 -11.26 -0.49 -7.11
C HIS A 95 -9.76 -0.69 -6.94
N GLY A 96 -9.04 0.38 -6.60
CA GLY A 96 -7.62 0.30 -6.28
C GLY A 96 -7.37 -0.50 -5.00
N SER A 97 -6.13 -0.96 -4.85
CA SER A 97 -5.62 -1.68 -3.68
C SER A 97 -4.66 -0.79 -2.89
N HIS A 98 -4.56 -0.95 -1.58
CA HIS A 98 -3.73 -0.06 -0.77
C HIS A 98 -2.29 -0.58 -0.66
N SER A 99 -1.33 0.10 -1.28
CA SER A 99 0.09 -0.16 -1.00
C SER A 99 0.56 0.73 0.15
N VAL A 100 1.35 0.16 1.07
CA VAL A 100 1.86 0.88 2.24
C VAL A 100 3.35 1.14 2.09
N TYR A 101 3.72 2.41 2.09
CA TYR A 101 5.09 2.87 2.20
C TYR A 101 5.41 3.21 3.65
N PHE A 102 6.27 2.41 4.27
CA PHE A 102 6.84 2.71 5.58
C PHE A 102 8.22 3.33 5.41
N SER A 103 8.46 4.50 6.00
CA SER A 103 9.76 5.17 5.97
C SER A 103 9.90 6.08 7.20
N SER A 104 11.07 6.67 7.39
CA SER A 104 11.35 7.57 8.49
C SER A 104 12.03 8.84 7.97
N PHE A 105 11.69 10.01 8.52
CA PHE A 105 12.37 11.25 8.19
C PHE A 105 12.88 11.93 9.46
N SER A 106 14.05 12.55 9.35
CA SER A 106 14.64 13.40 10.38
C SER A 106 13.97 14.76 10.38
N LYS A 107 13.41 15.18 11.53
CA LYS A 107 12.95 16.54 11.75
C LYS A 107 13.79 17.14 12.86
N THR A 108 14.51 18.21 12.55
CA THR A 108 15.16 19.05 13.56
C THR A 108 14.07 19.83 14.28
N GLU A 109 13.92 19.61 15.58
CA GLU A 109 12.98 20.33 16.42
C GLU A 109 13.78 21.05 17.50
N THR A 110 13.64 22.38 17.55
CA THR A 110 14.25 23.19 18.60
C THR A 110 13.43 23.03 19.86
N ASP A 111 14.05 22.54 20.92
CA ASP A 111 13.39 22.39 22.21
C ASP A 111 12.96 23.78 22.71
N ARG A 112 11.66 23.95 23.01
CA ARG A 112 11.10 25.24 23.43
C ARG A 112 11.60 25.68 24.81
N VAL A 113 12.20 24.76 25.58
CA VAL A 113 12.65 25.01 26.95
C VAL A 113 14.17 25.20 27.01
N THR A 114 14.94 24.39 26.29
CA THR A 114 16.42 24.45 26.34
C THR A 114 17.05 25.18 25.14
N GLY A 115 16.30 25.41 24.06
CA GLY A 115 16.82 26.01 22.83
C GLY A 115 17.76 25.09 22.02
N GLU A 116 17.97 23.86 22.47
CA GLU A 116 18.84 22.89 21.79
C GLU A 116 18.13 22.28 20.58
N GLU A 117 18.88 22.13 19.49
CA GLU A 117 18.39 21.44 18.29
C GLU A 117 18.50 19.92 18.48
N ALA A 118 17.35 19.27 18.68
CA ALA A 118 17.27 17.82 18.74
C ALA A 118 16.81 17.26 17.39
N ASN A 119 17.60 16.34 16.82
CA ASN A 119 17.21 15.65 15.59
C ASN A 119 16.28 14.47 15.94
N LYS A 120 14.98 14.64 15.73
CA LYS A 120 14.00 13.58 15.96
C LYS A 120 13.78 12.78 14.69
N ASN A 121 14.01 11.46 14.79
CA ASN A 121 13.66 10.52 13.73
C ASN A 121 12.17 10.15 13.83
N ILE A 122 11.36 10.65 12.91
CA ILE A 122 9.91 10.41 12.87
C ILE A 122 9.63 9.28 11.87
N ARG A 123 9.16 8.14 12.38
CA ARG A 123 8.66 7.03 11.56
C ARG A 123 7.25 7.35 11.06
N PHE A 124 6.99 7.09 9.79
CA PHE A 124 5.68 7.30 9.19
C PHE A 124 5.27 6.16 8.27
N LEU A 125 3.95 5.98 8.19
CA LEU A 125 3.29 5.08 7.27
C LEU A 125 2.46 5.92 6.30
N ARG A 126 2.79 5.85 5.01
CA ARG A 126 1.98 6.43 3.94
C ARG A 126 1.28 5.31 3.20
N SER A 127 -0.03 5.41 3.06
CA SER A 127 -0.80 4.56 2.16
C SER A 127 -0.96 5.23 0.81
N TYR A 128 -0.85 4.43 -0.25
CA TYR A 128 -1.08 4.82 -1.62
C TYR A 128 -2.12 3.87 -2.22
N THR A 129 -3.00 4.40 -3.07
CA THR A 129 -3.88 3.57 -3.88
C THR A 129 -3.16 3.18 -5.16
N VAL A 130 -2.95 1.89 -5.34
CA VAL A 130 -2.31 1.28 -6.51
C VAL A 130 -3.30 0.39 -7.25
N PHE A 131 -3.14 0.30 -8.55
CA PHE A 131 -3.93 -0.51 -9.46
C PHE A 131 -3.00 -1.51 -10.12
N ASN A 132 -3.49 -2.72 -10.34
CA ASN A 132 -2.80 -3.67 -11.20
C ASN A 132 -2.88 -3.19 -12.65
N VAL A 133 -1.86 -3.46 -13.46
CA VAL A 133 -1.89 -3.14 -14.90
C VAL A 133 -3.10 -3.75 -15.62
N GLU A 134 -3.59 -4.90 -15.16
CA GLU A 134 -4.81 -5.50 -15.71
C GLU A 134 -6.07 -4.66 -15.49
N GLN A 135 -6.07 -3.71 -14.56
CA GLN A 135 -7.19 -2.78 -14.31
C GLN A 135 -7.13 -1.52 -15.19
N ILE A 136 -6.09 -1.37 -16.01
CA ILE A 136 -5.77 -0.15 -16.77
C ILE A 136 -5.84 -0.48 -18.26
N ASP A 137 -6.60 0.31 -19.01
CA ASP A 137 -6.63 0.23 -20.46
C ASP A 137 -5.64 1.23 -21.05
N GLY A 138 -4.95 0.87 -22.14
CA GLY A 138 -4.09 1.79 -22.89
C GLY A 138 -2.71 2.07 -22.29
N ALA A 139 -2.34 1.46 -21.16
CA ALA A 139 -0.97 1.55 -20.64
C ALA A 139 -0.04 0.57 -21.37
N LEU A 140 0.97 1.10 -22.08
CA LEU A 140 2.09 0.37 -22.68
C LEU A 140 3.42 1.08 -22.41
#